data_AF-A0A8C9QC41-F1
#
_entry.id   AF-A0A8C9QC41-F1
#
_cell.length_a   1.000
_cell.length_b   1.000
_cell.length_c   1.000
_cell.angle_alpha   90.00
_cell.angle_beta   90.00
_cell.angle_gamma   90.00
#
_symmetry.space_group_name_H-M   'P 1'
#
loop_
_entity.id
_entity.type
_entity.pdbx_description
1 polymer ?
#
loop_
_entity_poly.entity_id
_entity_poly.type
_entity_poly.pdbx_seq_one_letter_code
_entity_poly.pdbx_strand_id
1 'polypeptide(L)'
;KDGLYVCLLIKLYSFSYLHPVHIHFYILSHFLHFLYTADHVSIYATFAQTHAPSGEFMFELDEDEQFYVDQDKKETIWRLPEFGRAFGFDSQGGLADIAIAKSNLDILIKLSNHTQAASEPPEVTVFPKEPVELGQPNTLICHVDRFFPPVLNVTWLRNGQPVTEGVSESVFLPRTDCRFHRFHYLTFVPSAEDVYDCKVEHWGLQEPRLNHWGTDPTFMHILTPNLLSPETVVCALGLVVGLVGIITGTVLITRALRSSRDPRARGPL
;
A
#
# COMPACT_ATOMS: atom_id res chain seq x y z
N LYS A 1 -25.78 23.24 -5.20
CA LYS A 1 -26.64 22.09 -5.57
C LYS A 1 -25.75 20.88 -5.38
N ASP A 2 -26.27 19.77 -4.85
CA ASP A 2 -25.58 18.46 -4.79
C ASP A 2 -24.86 18.13 -3.47
N GLY A 3 -25.11 16.93 -2.94
CA GLY A 3 -24.19 16.28 -2.01
C GLY A 3 -24.81 15.55 -0.82
N LEU A 4 -25.58 14.48 -1.01
CA LEU A 4 -25.51 13.39 -0.03
C LEU A 4 -24.82 12.20 -0.71
N TYR A 5 -24.11 11.38 0.05
CA TYR A 5 -23.34 10.26 -0.48
C TYR A 5 -23.70 9.06 0.39
N VAL A 6 -24.19 8.00 -0.24
CA VAL A 6 -24.47 6.76 0.46
C VAL A 6 -23.28 5.87 0.23
N CYS A 7 -22.38 5.80 1.21
CA CYS A 7 -21.43 4.70 1.28
C CYS A 7 -22.18 3.51 1.92
N LEU A 8 -22.74 2.63 1.08
CA LEU A 8 -23.28 1.37 1.57
C LEU A 8 -22.12 0.38 1.64
N LEU A 9 -21.48 0.33 2.80
CA LEU A 9 -20.43 -0.63 3.08
C LEU A 9 -21.04 -1.92 3.63
N ILE A 10 -21.16 -2.95 2.79
CA ILE A 10 -21.59 -4.28 3.24
C ILE A 10 -20.32 -5.09 3.53
N LYS A 11 -19.91 -5.11 4.80
CA LYS A 11 -18.85 -5.99 5.26
C LYS A 11 -19.42 -7.39 5.46
N LEU A 12 -18.92 -8.36 4.70
CA LEU A 12 -19.21 -9.77 4.90
C LEU A 12 -18.02 -10.41 5.60
N TYR A 13 -18.18 -10.70 6.89
CA TYR A 13 -17.17 -11.43 7.63
C TYR A 13 -17.27 -12.92 7.28
N SER A 14 -16.23 -13.45 6.62
CA SER A 14 -16.11 -14.88 6.37
C SER A 14 -15.26 -15.51 7.47
N PHE A 15 -15.88 -16.30 8.34
CA PHE A 15 -15.18 -17.06 9.37
C PHE A 15 -14.80 -18.44 8.82
N SER A 16 -13.54 -18.64 8.48
CA SER A 16 -13.01 -19.93 8.04
C SER A 16 -12.67 -20.82 9.24
N TYR A 17 -13.66 -21.42 9.89
CA TYR A 17 -13.38 -22.50 10.83
C TYR A 17 -13.00 -23.78 10.06
N LEU A 18 -11.86 -24.37 10.41
CA LEU A 18 -11.45 -25.73 10.03
C LEU A 18 -12.43 -26.78 10.60
N HIS A 19 -13.68 -26.82 10.14
CA HIS A 19 -14.57 -27.97 10.22
C HIS A 19 -15.78 -27.81 9.27
N PRO A 20 -16.31 -28.89 8.67
CA PRO A 20 -17.16 -28.85 7.49
C PRO A 20 -18.60 -28.51 7.84
N VAL A 21 -18.88 -27.26 8.21
CA VAL A 21 -20.25 -26.73 8.22
C VAL A 21 -20.20 -25.28 7.73
N HIS A 22 -20.44 -25.06 6.44
CA HIS A 22 -20.70 -23.71 5.92
C HIS A 22 -22.01 -23.21 6.51
N ILE A 23 -21.95 -22.32 7.49
CA ILE A 23 -23.11 -21.56 7.97
C ILE A 23 -22.94 -20.11 7.51
N HIS A 24 -23.72 -19.70 6.52
CA HIS A 24 -23.85 -18.28 6.16
C HIS A 24 -24.69 -17.58 7.24
N PHE A 25 -24.05 -16.76 8.07
CA PHE A 25 -24.76 -15.83 8.95
C PHE A 25 -24.83 -14.45 8.29
N TYR A 26 -26.04 -14.00 7.95
CA TYR A 26 -26.30 -12.60 7.62
C TYR A 26 -26.47 -11.83 8.93
N ILE A 27 -25.44 -11.10 9.38
CA ILE A 27 -25.57 -10.22 10.55
C ILE A 27 -25.36 -8.77 10.12
N LEU A 28 -26.45 -8.00 10.06
CA LEU A 28 -26.43 -6.54 10.18
C LEU A 28 -26.01 -6.19 11.61
N SER A 29 -24.71 -5.99 11.86
CA SER A 29 -24.16 -5.78 13.20
C SER A 29 -23.58 -4.37 13.37
N HIS A 30 -24.32 -3.52 14.09
CA HIS A 30 -23.74 -2.35 14.78
C HIS A 30 -23.34 -2.68 16.24
N PHE A 31 -23.43 -3.94 16.68
CA PHE A 31 -23.33 -4.29 18.11
C PHE A 31 -22.32 -5.40 18.47
N LEU A 32 -21.64 -6.03 17.51
CA LEU A 32 -20.74 -7.18 17.77
C LEU A 32 -19.24 -6.88 17.54
N HIS A 33 -18.79 -5.64 17.76
CA HIS A 33 -17.37 -5.27 17.55
C HIS A 33 -16.40 -5.87 18.58
N PHE A 34 -16.89 -6.51 19.65
CA PHE A 34 -16.08 -6.86 20.83
C PHE A 34 -15.77 -8.34 21.07
N LEU A 35 -16.18 -9.27 20.19
CA LEU A 35 -16.06 -10.71 20.52
C LEU A 35 -15.36 -11.62 19.51
N TYR A 36 -14.99 -11.16 18.31
CA TYR A 36 -14.33 -12.03 17.33
C TYR A 36 -13.30 -11.29 16.48
N THR A 37 -12.06 -11.76 16.49
CA THR A 37 -11.08 -11.49 15.44
C THR A 37 -11.45 -12.36 14.23
N ALA A 38 -11.68 -11.75 13.07
CA ALA A 38 -11.83 -12.50 11.82
C ALA A 38 -10.44 -12.78 11.24
N ASP A 39 -10.21 -13.99 10.74
CA ASP A 39 -8.94 -14.35 10.08
C ASP A 39 -8.82 -13.67 8.70
N HIS A 40 -9.94 -13.53 8.01
CA HIS A 40 -10.05 -12.87 6.71
C HIS A 40 -11.31 -11.98 6.67
N VAL A 41 -11.23 -10.86 5.96
CA VAL A 41 -12.34 -9.91 5.82
C VAL A 41 -12.63 -9.69 4.34
N SER A 42 -13.87 -9.95 3.95
CA SER A 42 -14.35 -9.72 2.59
C SER A 42 -15.32 -8.55 2.58
N ILE A 43 -15.12 -7.60 1.67
CA ILE A 43 -15.93 -6.38 1.60
C ILE A 43 -16.51 -6.24 0.22
N TYR A 44 -17.83 -6.14 0.15
CA TYR A 44 -18.53 -5.64 -1.02
C TYR A 44 -18.90 -4.20 -0.75
N ALA A 45 -18.42 -3.31 -1.61
CA ALA A 45 -18.67 -1.89 -1.44
C ALA A 45 -19.40 -1.34 -2.65
N THR A 46 -20.41 -0.52 -2.37
CA THR A 46 -21.12 0.24 -3.37
C THR A 46 -21.27 1.66 -2.89
N PHE A 47 -20.92 2.61 -3.74
CA PHE A 47 -21.29 4.00 -3.53
C PHE A 47 -22.08 4.55 -4.71
N ALA A 48 -22.87 5.57 -4.43
CA ALA A 48 -23.54 6.39 -5.44
C ALA A 48 -23.39 7.86 -5.08
N GLN A 49 -23.23 8.70 -6.10
CA GLN A 49 -23.14 10.14 -5.97
C GLN A 49 -23.69 10.86 -7.22
N THR A 50 -23.94 12.15 -7.09
CA THR A 50 -24.47 12.99 -8.19
C THR A 50 -23.42 13.46 -9.19
N HIS A 51 -22.14 13.24 -8.90
CA HIS A 51 -20.99 13.64 -9.74
C HIS A 51 -20.31 12.43 -10.38
N ALA A 52 -19.43 12.63 -11.34
CA ALA A 52 -18.67 11.53 -11.93
C ALA A 52 -17.47 11.14 -11.04
N PRO A 53 -17.21 9.84 -10.81
CA PRO A 53 -18.06 8.70 -11.20
C PRO A 53 -19.36 8.63 -10.38
N SER A 54 -20.50 8.37 -11.03
CA SER A 54 -21.84 8.42 -10.38
C SER A 54 -22.14 7.25 -9.44
N GLY A 55 -21.27 6.25 -9.44
CA GLY A 55 -21.29 5.12 -8.54
C GLY A 55 -20.26 4.09 -8.95
N GLU A 56 -20.00 3.16 -8.06
CA GLU A 56 -19.02 2.09 -8.23
C GLU A 56 -19.47 0.87 -7.44
N PHE A 57 -19.11 -0.33 -7.93
CA PHE A 57 -19.25 -1.58 -7.21
C PHE A 57 -17.90 -2.30 -7.25
N MET A 58 -17.42 -2.74 -6.10
CA MET A 58 -16.15 -3.45 -5.98
C MET A 58 -16.20 -4.54 -4.91
N PHE A 59 -15.26 -5.48 -5.03
CA PHE A 59 -15.00 -6.53 -4.06
C PHE A 59 -13.55 -6.50 -3.59
N GLU A 60 -13.36 -6.55 -2.29
CA GLU A 60 -12.08 -6.55 -1.60
C GLU A 60 -11.96 -7.78 -0.70
N LEU A 61 -10.76 -8.33 -0.61
CA LEU A 61 -10.39 -9.39 0.33
C LEU A 61 -9.11 -8.96 1.03
N ASP A 62 -9.14 -8.86 2.36
CA ASP A 62 -8.01 -8.46 3.21
C ASP A 62 -7.31 -7.17 2.75
N GLU A 63 -8.11 -6.14 2.44
CA GLU A 63 -7.64 -4.82 1.97
C GLU A 63 -7.09 -4.80 0.52
N ASP A 64 -7.13 -5.93 -0.19
CA ASP A 64 -6.74 -6.02 -1.59
C ASP A 64 -7.95 -6.07 -2.53
N GLU A 65 -7.98 -5.14 -3.49
CA GLU A 65 -8.94 -5.12 -4.60
C GLU A 65 -8.89 -6.44 -5.37
N GLN A 66 -10.01 -7.15 -5.44
CA GLN A 66 -10.14 -8.37 -6.21
C GLN A 66 -10.73 -8.09 -7.59
N PHE A 67 -11.85 -7.37 -7.64
CA PHE A 67 -12.50 -6.96 -8.87
C PHE A 67 -13.45 -5.77 -8.67
N TYR A 68 -13.82 -5.13 -9.77
CA TYR A 68 -14.92 -4.16 -9.83
C TYR A 68 -15.84 -4.44 -11.02
N VAL A 69 -17.00 -3.80 -11.05
CA VAL A 69 -17.92 -3.87 -12.19
C VAL A 69 -17.81 -2.60 -13.03
N ASP A 70 -17.38 -2.75 -14.28
CA ASP A 70 -17.36 -1.67 -15.27
C ASP A 70 -18.80 -1.46 -15.77
N GLN A 71 -19.36 -0.28 -15.49
CA GLN A 71 -20.76 0.05 -15.83
C GLN A 71 -20.99 0.17 -17.34
N ASP A 72 -19.99 0.63 -18.08
CA ASP A 72 -20.10 0.89 -19.51
C ASP A 72 -19.98 -0.42 -20.30
N LYS A 73 -19.01 -1.27 -19.92
CA LYS A 73 -18.81 -2.58 -20.50
C LYS A 73 -19.77 -3.63 -19.98
N LYS A 74 -20.36 -3.40 -18.80
CA LYS A 74 -21.20 -4.37 -18.07
C LYS A 74 -20.47 -5.67 -17.80
N GLU A 75 -19.21 -5.56 -17.40
CA GLU A 75 -18.30 -6.68 -17.19
C GLU A 75 -17.65 -6.60 -15.82
N THR A 76 -17.30 -7.77 -15.28
CA THR A 76 -16.49 -7.90 -14.07
C THR A 76 -15.02 -7.78 -14.46
N ILE A 77 -14.34 -6.76 -13.96
CA ILE A 77 -12.93 -6.50 -14.22
C ILE A 77 -12.12 -6.94 -13.00
N TRP A 78 -11.32 -7.98 -13.19
CA TRP A 78 -10.46 -8.53 -12.14
C TRP A 78 -9.15 -7.75 -12.06
N ARG A 79 -8.73 -7.41 -10.83
CA ARG A 79 -7.44 -6.75 -10.57
C ARG A 79 -6.28 -7.60 -11.08
N LEU A 80 -6.37 -8.91 -10.83
CA LEU A 80 -5.47 -9.93 -11.36
C LEU A 80 -6.22 -10.83 -12.34
N PRO A 81 -5.84 -10.87 -13.63
CA PRO A 81 -6.55 -11.64 -14.65
C PRO A 81 -6.63 -13.15 -14.37
N GLU A 82 -5.67 -13.71 -13.65
CA GLU A 82 -5.66 -15.10 -13.19
C GLU A 82 -6.84 -15.45 -12.28
N PHE A 83 -7.30 -14.51 -11.45
CA PHE A 83 -8.48 -14.72 -10.60
C PHE A 83 -9.75 -14.83 -11.43
N GLY A 84 -9.87 -14.05 -12.51
CA GLY A 84 -10.99 -14.15 -13.45
C GLY A 84 -11.03 -15.44 -14.27
N ARG A 85 -9.97 -16.28 -14.23
CA ARG A 85 -9.98 -17.63 -14.81
C ARG A 85 -10.46 -18.68 -13.83
N ALA A 86 -10.27 -18.46 -12.53
CA ALA A 86 -10.61 -19.40 -11.47
C ALA A 86 -11.99 -19.12 -10.85
N PHE A 87 -12.37 -17.85 -10.81
CA PHE A 87 -13.58 -17.34 -10.18
C PHE A 87 -14.42 -16.55 -11.19
N GLY A 88 -15.70 -16.41 -10.89
CA GLY A 88 -16.64 -15.65 -11.70
C GLY A 88 -17.58 -14.85 -10.82
N PHE A 89 -17.94 -13.66 -11.29
CA PHE A 89 -18.98 -12.83 -10.69
C PHE A 89 -19.86 -12.28 -11.82
N ASP A 90 -21.18 -12.40 -11.65
CA ASP A 90 -22.14 -11.84 -12.60
C ASP A 90 -22.26 -10.32 -12.39
N SER A 91 -21.79 -9.56 -13.38
CA SER A 91 -21.81 -8.09 -13.36
C SER A 91 -23.21 -7.51 -13.14
N GLN A 92 -24.28 -8.25 -13.48
CA GLN A 92 -25.67 -7.80 -13.24
C GLN A 92 -25.94 -7.55 -11.76
N GLY A 93 -25.35 -8.32 -10.85
CA GLY A 93 -25.49 -8.10 -9.41
C GLY A 93 -24.97 -6.72 -9.00
N GLY A 94 -23.73 -6.39 -9.40
CA GLY A 94 -23.14 -5.09 -9.10
C GLY A 94 -23.87 -3.92 -9.78
N LEU A 95 -24.33 -4.09 -11.03
CA LEU A 95 -25.14 -3.08 -11.72
C LEU A 95 -26.47 -2.82 -11.00
N ALA A 96 -27.13 -3.86 -10.50
CA ALA A 96 -28.36 -3.74 -9.73
C ALA A 96 -28.13 -3.00 -8.41
N ASP A 97 -27.05 -3.34 -7.69
CA ASP A 97 -26.69 -2.67 -6.43
C ASP A 97 -26.38 -1.18 -6.64
N ILE A 98 -25.68 -0.81 -7.71
CA ILE A 98 -25.46 0.60 -8.08
C ILE A 98 -26.80 1.31 -8.35
N ALA A 99 -27.72 0.67 -9.07
CA ALA A 99 -29.04 1.25 -9.36
C ALA A 99 -29.87 1.46 -8.08
N ILE A 100 -29.84 0.51 -7.15
CA ILE A 100 -30.48 0.62 -5.84
C ILE A 100 -29.84 1.75 -5.03
N ALA A 101 -28.50 1.83 -5.00
CA ALA A 101 -27.77 2.89 -4.31
C ALA A 101 -28.14 4.28 -4.84
N LYS A 102 -28.26 4.45 -6.17
CA LYS A 102 -28.72 5.69 -6.81
C LYS A 102 -30.15 6.04 -6.42
N SER A 103 -31.07 5.07 -6.39
CA SER A 103 -32.45 5.30 -5.93
C SER A 103 -32.52 5.69 -4.45
N ASN A 104 -31.73 5.03 -3.59
CA ASN A 104 -31.64 5.37 -2.17
C ASN A 104 -31.07 6.77 -1.96
N LEU A 105 -30.08 7.14 -2.76
CA LEU A 105 -29.50 8.47 -2.74
C LEU A 105 -30.55 9.55 -3.05
N ASP A 106 -31.38 9.38 -4.08
CA ASP A 106 -32.45 10.33 -4.43
C ASP A 106 -33.45 10.54 -3.28
N ILE A 107 -33.74 9.50 -2.51
CA ILE A 107 -34.60 9.56 -1.32
C ILE A 107 -33.89 10.30 -0.20
N LEU A 108 -32.62 9.97 0.08
CA LEU A 108 -31.85 10.56 1.18
C LEU A 108 -31.54 12.05 0.94
N ILE A 109 -31.35 12.48 -0.31
CA ILE A 109 -31.24 13.90 -0.66
C ILE A 109 -32.50 14.66 -0.23
N LYS A 110 -33.70 14.10 -0.46
CA LYS A 110 -34.97 14.72 -0.05
C LYS A 110 -35.12 14.73 1.46
N LEU A 111 -34.83 13.62 2.13
CA LEU A 111 -34.97 13.49 3.59
C LEU A 111 -34.02 14.39 4.38
N SER A 112 -32.82 14.64 3.84
CA SER A 112 -31.82 15.52 4.44
C SER A 112 -32.04 17.00 4.12
N ASN A 113 -33.15 17.37 3.47
CA ASN A 113 -33.41 18.72 2.95
C ASN A 113 -32.24 19.24 2.08
N HIS A 114 -31.66 18.38 1.25
CA HIS A 114 -30.55 18.71 0.35
C HIS A 114 -29.28 19.19 1.09
N THR A 115 -29.02 18.67 2.29
CA THR A 115 -27.76 18.92 3.02
C THR A 115 -26.59 18.40 2.20
N GLN A 116 -25.51 19.19 2.10
CA GLN A 116 -24.30 18.82 1.38
C GLN A 116 -23.29 18.16 2.34
N ALA A 117 -22.63 17.09 1.90
CA ALA A 117 -21.55 16.50 2.67
C ALA A 117 -20.28 17.35 2.57
N ALA A 118 -19.55 17.42 3.66
CA ALA A 118 -18.29 18.16 3.73
C ALA A 118 -17.21 17.42 2.93
N SER A 119 -16.41 18.16 2.17
CA SER A 119 -15.23 17.60 1.52
C SER A 119 -14.08 17.49 2.53
N GLU A 120 -13.42 16.34 2.55
CA GLU A 120 -12.22 16.07 3.33
C GLU A 120 -11.02 15.92 2.38
N PRO A 121 -9.95 16.74 2.56
CA PRO A 121 -8.78 16.67 1.69
C PRO A 121 -8.02 15.34 1.86
N PRO A 122 -7.36 14.85 0.80
CA PRO A 122 -6.54 13.66 0.87
C PRO A 122 -5.24 13.88 1.64
N GLU A 123 -4.77 12.81 2.27
CA GLU A 123 -3.37 12.59 2.61
C GLU A 123 -2.69 11.87 1.44
N VAL A 124 -1.51 12.34 1.00
CA VAL A 124 -0.84 11.78 -0.18
C VAL A 124 0.55 11.32 0.22
N THR A 125 0.93 10.11 -0.18
CA THR A 125 2.26 9.53 0.02
C THR A 125 2.77 8.95 -1.29
N VAL A 126 4.04 9.17 -1.61
CA VAL A 126 4.69 8.62 -2.82
C VAL A 126 5.88 7.77 -2.42
N PHE A 127 5.93 6.53 -2.91
CA PHE A 127 7.00 5.58 -2.58
C PHE A 127 7.21 4.57 -3.72
N PRO A 128 8.43 4.02 -3.88
CA PRO A 128 8.67 2.97 -4.86
C PRO A 128 8.15 1.62 -4.36
N LYS A 129 7.78 0.74 -5.29
CA LYS A 129 7.34 -0.62 -4.97
C LYS A 129 8.48 -1.45 -4.39
N GLU A 130 9.63 -1.43 -5.05
CA GLU A 130 10.84 -2.16 -4.66
C GLU A 130 11.95 -1.18 -4.26
N PRO A 131 12.99 -1.62 -3.54
CA PRO A 131 14.22 -0.84 -3.36
C PRO A 131 14.74 -0.29 -4.69
N VAL A 132 15.22 0.96 -4.68
CA VAL A 132 15.58 1.67 -5.91
C VAL A 132 16.97 1.23 -6.38
N GLU A 133 17.02 0.65 -7.57
CA GLU A 133 18.28 0.35 -8.28
C GLU A 133 18.30 1.11 -9.63
N LEU A 134 19.36 1.88 -9.87
CA LEU A 134 19.48 2.68 -11.09
C LEU A 134 19.50 1.78 -12.33
N GLY A 135 18.71 2.15 -13.35
CA GLY A 135 18.61 1.38 -14.59
C GLY A 135 17.77 0.11 -14.52
N GLN A 136 17.26 -0.29 -13.34
CA GLN A 136 16.34 -1.44 -13.22
C GLN A 136 14.88 -0.98 -13.17
N PRO A 137 13.96 -1.61 -13.94
CA PRO A 137 12.55 -1.25 -13.92
C PRO A 137 11.93 -1.34 -12.52
N ASN A 138 11.15 -0.34 -12.14
CA ASN A 138 10.42 -0.27 -10.88
C ASN A 138 9.05 0.42 -11.10
N THR A 139 8.25 0.58 -10.05
CA THR A 139 6.95 1.25 -10.07
C THR A 139 6.89 2.26 -8.93
N LEU A 140 6.58 3.52 -9.23
CA LEU A 140 6.19 4.50 -8.21
C LEU A 140 4.72 4.33 -7.88
N ILE A 141 4.41 4.39 -6.59
CA ILE A 141 3.08 4.28 -6.03
C ILE A 141 2.74 5.62 -5.39
N CYS A 142 1.65 6.23 -5.82
CA CYS A 142 1.02 7.36 -5.16
C CYS A 142 -0.23 6.86 -4.43
N HIS A 143 -0.13 6.76 -3.11
CA HIS A 143 -1.25 6.41 -2.24
C HIS A 143 -1.94 7.70 -1.80
N VAL A 144 -3.19 7.84 -2.22
CA VAL A 144 -4.07 8.95 -1.86
C VAL A 144 -5.09 8.42 -0.86
N ASP A 145 -5.06 8.89 0.38
CA ASP A 145 -5.77 8.30 1.51
C ASP A 145 -6.72 9.30 2.20
N ARG A 146 -7.71 8.76 2.91
CA ARG A 146 -8.66 9.48 3.79
C ARG A 146 -9.41 10.64 3.14
N PHE A 147 -9.68 10.57 1.85
CA PHE A 147 -10.39 11.65 1.16
C PHE A 147 -11.87 11.36 1.00
N PHE A 148 -12.64 12.43 0.87
CA PHE A 148 -14.06 12.36 0.57
C PHE A 148 -14.52 13.67 -0.09
N PRO A 149 -15.36 13.65 -1.14
CA PRO A 149 -15.99 12.50 -1.78
C PRO A 149 -15.03 11.70 -2.69
N PRO A 150 -15.44 10.54 -3.24
CA PRO A 150 -14.67 9.77 -4.21
C PRO A 150 -14.63 10.46 -5.58
N VAL A 151 -14.02 11.64 -5.63
CA VAL A 151 -13.76 12.44 -6.83
C VAL A 151 -12.32 12.90 -6.76
N LEU A 152 -11.51 12.45 -7.70
CA LEU A 152 -10.07 12.67 -7.67
C LEU A 152 -9.54 12.80 -9.08
N ASN A 153 -8.65 13.76 -9.31
CA ASN A 153 -7.83 13.83 -10.52
C ASN A 153 -6.37 13.74 -10.13
N VAL A 154 -5.66 12.75 -10.68
CA VAL A 154 -4.25 12.49 -10.38
C VAL A 154 -3.46 12.51 -11.66
N THR A 155 -2.35 13.25 -11.67
CA THR A 155 -1.45 13.34 -12.81
C THR A 155 -0.03 13.06 -12.34
N TRP A 156 0.65 12.13 -13.01
CA TRP A 156 2.08 11.95 -12.84
C TRP A 156 2.86 12.96 -13.66
N LEU A 157 3.84 13.60 -13.03
CA LEU A 157 4.79 14.48 -13.69
C LEU A 157 6.19 13.86 -13.61
N ARG A 158 6.95 13.94 -14.69
CA ARG A 158 8.40 13.68 -14.73
C ARG A 158 9.09 14.95 -15.17
N ASN A 159 9.99 15.49 -14.34
CA ASN A 159 10.68 16.76 -14.58
C ASN A 159 9.70 17.90 -14.91
N GLY A 160 8.56 17.94 -14.20
CA GLY A 160 7.48 18.92 -14.40
C GLY A 160 6.60 18.71 -15.63
N GLN A 161 6.82 17.67 -16.44
CA GLN A 161 6.00 17.36 -17.62
C GLN A 161 5.06 16.17 -17.36
N PRO A 162 3.81 16.21 -17.83
CA PRO A 162 2.86 15.13 -17.61
C PRO A 162 3.26 13.83 -18.33
N VAL A 163 3.12 12.70 -17.65
CA VAL A 163 3.37 11.36 -18.18
C VAL A 163 2.12 10.50 -18.06
N THR A 164 1.77 9.82 -19.14
CA THR A 164 0.63 8.89 -19.21
C THR A 164 1.04 7.46 -19.53
N GLU A 165 2.23 7.26 -20.10
CA GLU A 165 2.76 5.93 -20.38
C GLU A 165 3.12 5.22 -19.06
N GLY A 166 2.73 3.94 -18.95
CA GLY A 166 3.00 3.16 -17.74
C GLY A 166 2.13 3.53 -16.53
N VAL A 167 1.16 4.42 -16.70
CA VAL A 167 0.24 4.84 -15.64
C VAL A 167 -0.91 3.84 -15.52
N SER A 168 -1.22 3.45 -14.29
CA SER A 168 -2.43 2.69 -13.95
C SER A 168 -2.97 3.12 -12.58
N GLU A 169 -4.18 2.70 -12.24
CA GLU A 169 -4.86 3.08 -11.00
C GLU A 169 -5.70 1.93 -10.43
N SER A 170 -6.02 2.01 -9.14
CA SER A 170 -7.06 1.18 -8.51
C SER A 170 -8.44 1.85 -8.66
N VAL A 171 -9.49 1.16 -8.23
CA VAL A 171 -10.80 1.78 -7.96
C VAL A 171 -10.79 2.61 -6.67
N PHE A 172 -11.91 3.24 -6.31
CA PHE A 172 -12.03 3.93 -5.02
C PHE A 172 -12.27 2.91 -3.90
N LEU A 173 -11.22 2.66 -3.12
CA LEU A 173 -11.25 1.66 -2.05
C LEU A 173 -11.88 2.28 -0.79
N PRO A 174 -12.86 1.62 -0.16
CA PRO A 174 -13.56 2.15 1.00
C PRO A 174 -12.73 1.97 2.28
N ARG A 175 -12.80 2.96 3.16
CA ARG A 175 -12.30 2.84 4.53
C ARG A 175 -13.44 2.54 5.51
N THR A 176 -13.06 2.12 6.71
CA THR A 176 -13.99 1.83 7.80
C THR A 176 -14.75 3.06 8.32
N ASP A 177 -14.23 4.26 8.05
CA ASP A 177 -14.75 5.55 8.46
C ASP A 177 -15.52 6.28 7.34
N CYS A 178 -15.97 5.54 6.31
CA CYS A 178 -16.71 6.05 5.15
C CYS A 178 -15.91 7.04 4.26
N ARG A 179 -14.59 7.11 4.44
CA ARG A 179 -13.67 7.80 3.52
C ARG A 179 -13.15 6.82 2.48
N PHE A 180 -12.41 7.34 1.51
CA PHE A 180 -11.84 6.55 0.44
C PHE A 180 -10.32 6.64 0.43
N HIS A 181 -9.69 5.61 -0.12
CA HIS A 181 -8.31 5.66 -0.57
C HIS A 181 -8.19 5.10 -1.98
N ARG A 182 -7.11 5.45 -2.66
CA ARG A 182 -6.88 5.06 -4.04
C ARG A 182 -5.38 5.00 -4.30
N PHE A 183 -4.96 4.07 -5.14
CA PHE A 183 -3.58 3.94 -5.57
C PHE A 183 -3.45 4.33 -7.04
N HIS A 184 -2.45 5.15 -7.33
CA HIS A 184 -1.98 5.40 -8.70
C HIS A 184 -0.55 4.87 -8.83
N TYR A 185 -0.27 4.28 -9.98
CA TYR A 185 0.98 3.60 -10.28
C TYR A 185 1.62 4.24 -11.50
N LEU A 186 2.95 4.34 -11.51
CA LEU A 186 3.75 4.73 -12.67
C LEU A 186 4.92 3.76 -12.80
N THR A 187 4.95 2.98 -13.88
CA THR A 187 6.15 2.20 -14.21
C THR A 187 7.24 3.15 -14.70
N PHE A 188 8.47 2.95 -14.21
CA PHE A 188 9.61 3.82 -14.55
C PHE A 188 10.92 3.05 -14.44
N VAL A 189 11.97 3.61 -15.04
CA VAL A 189 13.35 3.17 -14.85
C VAL A 189 14.07 4.27 -14.06
N PRO A 190 14.48 4.03 -12.81
CA PRO A 190 15.10 5.04 -11.97
C PRO A 190 16.37 5.61 -12.60
N SER A 191 16.48 6.93 -12.57
CA SER A 191 17.63 7.72 -13.00
C SER A 191 17.97 8.73 -11.90
N ALA A 192 19.25 9.04 -11.72
CA ALA A 192 19.70 10.03 -10.73
C ALA A 192 19.34 11.47 -11.14
N GLU A 193 18.95 11.69 -12.40
CA GLU A 193 18.64 13.01 -12.95
C GLU A 193 17.14 13.29 -13.00
N ASP A 194 16.31 12.25 -12.93
CA ASP A 194 14.87 12.38 -13.05
C ASP A 194 14.22 12.61 -11.69
N VAL A 195 13.27 13.55 -11.68
CA VAL A 195 12.37 13.77 -10.55
C VAL A 195 10.93 13.56 -10.98
N TYR A 196 10.10 13.14 -10.02
CA TYR A 196 8.72 12.77 -10.24
C TYR A 196 7.81 13.50 -9.25
N ASP A 197 6.62 13.87 -9.68
CA ASP A 197 5.59 14.43 -8.81
C ASP A 197 4.27 13.70 -9.03
N CYS A 198 3.61 13.30 -7.95
CA CYS A 198 2.20 12.96 -7.97
C CYS A 198 1.39 14.23 -7.70
N LYS A 199 0.75 14.77 -8.75
CA LYS A 199 -0.16 15.91 -8.64
C LYS A 199 -1.57 15.43 -8.38
N VAL A 200 -2.15 15.82 -7.24
CA VAL A 200 -3.49 15.41 -6.81
C VAL A 200 -4.41 16.63 -6.70
N GLU A 201 -5.57 16.54 -7.35
CA GLU A 201 -6.64 17.54 -7.31
C GLU A 201 -7.90 16.91 -6.68
N HIS A 202 -8.46 17.58 -5.67
CA HIS A 202 -9.62 17.13 -4.90
C HIS A 202 -10.37 18.36 -4.36
N TRP A 203 -11.69 18.27 -4.16
CA TRP A 203 -12.51 19.42 -3.72
C TRP A 203 -12.24 19.92 -2.30
N GLY A 204 -11.67 19.06 -1.45
CA GLY A 204 -11.20 19.43 -0.12
C GLY A 204 -9.88 20.22 -0.15
N LEU A 205 -9.20 20.29 -1.29
CA LEU A 205 -7.96 21.05 -1.46
C LEU A 205 -8.23 22.42 -2.08
N GLN A 206 -7.61 23.47 -1.53
CA GLN A 206 -7.66 24.81 -2.13
C GLN A 206 -6.79 24.90 -3.39
N GLU A 207 -5.67 24.17 -3.42
CA GLU A 207 -4.74 24.11 -4.52
C GLU A 207 -4.31 22.65 -4.74
N PRO A 208 -3.92 22.27 -5.98
CA PRO A 208 -3.42 20.92 -6.24
C PRO A 208 -2.25 20.57 -5.33
N ARG A 209 -2.29 19.37 -4.75
CA ARG A 209 -1.21 18.86 -3.92
C ARG A 209 -0.15 18.21 -4.81
N LEU A 210 1.08 18.71 -4.75
CA LEU A 210 2.23 18.09 -5.40
C LEU A 210 3.06 17.32 -4.38
N ASN A 211 3.18 16.01 -4.60
CA ASN A 211 4.00 15.14 -3.78
C ASN A 211 5.22 14.68 -4.57
N HIS A 212 6.37 15.24 -4.20
CA HIS A 212 7.63 15.05 -4.88
C HIS A 212 8.32 13.73 -4.50
N TRP A 213 8.96 13.09 -5.48
CA TRP A 213 9.83 11.94 -5.32
C TRP A 213 11.03 12.08 -6.25
N GLY A 214 12.25 11.96 -5.73
CA GLY A 214 13.46 12.22 -6.51
C GLY A 214 14.60 12.70 -5.61
N THR A 215 15.50 13.52 -6.15
CA THR A 215 16.74 13.98 -5.51
C THR A 215 16.54 14.89 -4.29
N ASP A 216 16.00 14.30 -3.23
CA ASP A 216 16.05 14.76 -1.85
C ASP A 216 17.25 14.07 -1.16
N PRO A 217 17.89 14.60 -0.10
CA PRO A 217 19.00 13.94 0.60
C PRO A 217 18.69 12.52 1.09
N THR A 218 17.40 12.22 1.25
CA THR A 218 16.85 10.89 1.56
C THR A 218 17.11 9.88 0.45
N PHE A 219 17.13 10.29 -0.82
CA PHE A 219 17.48 9.46 -1.98
C PHE A 219 18.96 9.04 -1.96
N MET A 220 19.85 9.94 -1.52
CA MET A 220 21.25 9.58 -1.23
C MET A 220 21.34 8.54 -0.11
N HIS A 221 20.49 8.64 0.92
CA HIS A 221 20.45 7.68 2.03
C HIS A 221 19.91 6.29 1.65
N ILE A 222 19.10 6.20 0.59
CA ILE A 222 18.59 4.92 0.04
C ILE A 222 19.62 4.28 -0.89
N LEU A 223 20.30 5.10 -1.72
CA LEU A 223 21.31 4.62 -2.67
C LEU A 223 22.66 4.30 -2.02
N THR A 224 22.93 4.81 -0.82
CA THR A 224 24.08 4.40 -0.02
C THR A 224 23.60 3.58 1.17
N PRO A 225 23.77 2.24 1.22
CA PRO A 225 23.72 1.56 2.50
C PRO A 225 24.76 2.25 3.40
N ASN A 226 24.34 2.76 4.55
CA ASN A 226 25.23 3.44 5.48
C ASN A 226 26.41 2.52 5.83
N LEU A 227 27.54 2.68 5.14
CA LEU A 227 28.83 2.07 5.48
C LEU A 227 29.30 2.46 6.90
N LEU A 228 28.64 3.46 7.49
CA LEU A 228 28.86 4.03 8.82
C LEU A 228 27.75 3.65 9.82
N SER A 229 26.89 2.67 9.54
CA SER A 229 25.93 2.20 10.55
C SER A 229 26.69 1.72 11.81
N PRO A 230 26.14 1.92 13.02
CA PRO A 230 26.80 1.49 14.24
C PRO A 230 27.10 -0.01 14.23
N GLU A 231 26.26 -0.81 13.57
CA GLU A 231 26.45 -2.26 13.40
C GLU A 231 27.67 -2.59 12.52
N THR A 232 27.84 -1.87 11.40
CA THR A 232 28.99 -2.05 10.50
C THR A 232 30.30 -1.62 11.17
N VAL A 233 30.29 -0.51 11.92
CA VAL A 233 31.46 -0.02 12.66
C VAL A 233 31.86 -0.99 13.76
N VAL A 234 30.90 -1.53 14.51
CA VAL A 234 31.15 -2.56 15.54
C VAL A 234 31.73 -3.83 14.92
N CYS A 235 31.20 -4.27 13.77
CA CYS A 235 31.72 -5.44 13.05
C CYS A 235 33.17 -5.23 12.58
N ALA A 236 33.48 -4.07 12.01
CA ALA A 236 34.83 -3.73 11.54
C ALA A 236 35.84 -3.64 12.70
N LEU A 237 35.47 -2.99 13.80
CA LEU A 237 36.29 -2.93 15.02
C LEU A 237 36.51 -4.34 15.62
N GLY A 238 35.46 -5.17 15.64
CA GLY A 238 35.54 -6.56 16.09
C GLY A 238 36.52 -7.39 15.27
N LEU A 239 36.51 -7.25 13.94
CA LEU A 239 37.47 -7.91 13.04
C LEU A 239 38.91 -7.49 13.32
N VAL A 240 39.17 -6.20 13.49
CA VAL A 240 40.53 -5.69 13.79
C VAL A 240 41.04 -6.25 15.12
N VAL A 241 40.22 -6.20 16.18
CA VAL A 241 40.59 -6.73 17.50
C VAL A 241 40.82 -8.25 17.43
N GLY A 242 39.97 -8.98 16.72
CA GLY A 242 40.11 -10.42 16.52
C GLY A 242 41.42 -10.79 15.82
N LEU A 243 41.78 -10.08 14.74
CA LEU A 243 43.04 -10.29 14.02
C LEU A 243 44.26 -9.99 14.89
N VAL A 244 44.24 -8.90 15.67
CA VAL A 244 45.32 -8.57 16.61
C VAL A 244 45.46 -9.66 17.68
N GLY A 245 44.34 -10.17 18.20
CA GLY A 245 44.32 -11.28 19.16
C GLY A 245 44.95 -12.57 18.61
N ILE A 246 44.64 -12.91 17.35
CA ILE A 246 45.24 -14.08 16.68
C ILE A 246 46.75 -13.90 16.51
N ILE A 247 47.21 -12.72 16.09
CA ILE A 247 48.65 -12.44 15.90
C ILE A 247 49.40 -12.49 17.24
N THR A 248 48.86 -11.85 18.27
CA THR A 248 49.48 -11.88 19.60
C THR A 248 49.47 -13.27 20.22
N GLY A 249 48.36 -14.01 20.10
CA GLY A 249 48.25 -15.39 20.56
C GLY A 249 49.25 -16.33 19.87
N THR A 250 49.36 -16.26 18.54
CA THR A 250 50.33 -17.06 17.78
C THR A 250 51.77 -16.72 18.16
N VAL A 251 52.11 -15.44 18.38
CA VAL A 251 53.44 -15.04 18.86
C VAL A 251 53.73 -15.61 20.25
N LEU A 252 52.78 -15.53 21.19
CA LEU A 252 52.95 -16.06 22.55
C LEU A 252 53.12 -17.58 22.55
N ILE A 253 52.28 -18.31 21.80
CA ILE A 253 52.39 -19.76 21.64
C ILE A 253 53.74 -20.14 21.02
N THR A 254 54.16 -19.43 19.96
CA THR A 254 55.46 -19.69 19.31
C THR A 254 56.63 -19.42 20.26
N ARG A 255 56.56 -18.35 21.07
CA ARG A 255 57.57 -18.07 22.10
C ARG A 255 57.58 -19.14 23.20
N ALA A 256 56.42 -19.57 23.69
CA ALA A 256 56.32 -20.64 24.68
C ALA A 256 56.87 -21.98 24.16
N LEU A 257 56.55 -22.34 22.91
CA LEU A 257 57.07 -23.55 22.27
C LEU A 257 58.58 -23.49 22.01
N ARG A 258 59.13 -22.31 21.68
CA ARG A 258 60.58 -22.11 21.57
C ARG A 258 61.27 -22.18 22.93
N SER A 259 60.68 -21.60 23.97
CA SER A 259 61.19 -21.66 25.35
C SER A 259 61.16 -23.09 25.92
N SER A 260 60.15 -23.89 25.58
CA SER A 260 60.05 -25.30 26.00
C SER A 260 61.01 -26.23 25.25
N ARG A 261 61.55 -25.81 24.10
CA ARG A 261 62.54 -26.57 23.32
C ARG A 261 63.99 -26.22 23.68
N ASP A 262 64.24 -25.34 24.65
CA ASP A 262 65.60 -25.07 25.11
C ASP A 262 66.13 -26.28 25.92
N PRO A 263 67.14 -27.03 25.43
CA PRO A 263 67.59 -28.29 26.04
C PRO A 263 68.31 -28.12 27.39
N ARG A 264 68.50 -26.90 27.89
CA ARG A 264 69.27 -26.62 29.11
C ARG A 264 68.50 -26.73 30.42
N ALA A 265 67.20 -27.04 30.40
CA ALA A 265 66.36 -27.16 31.59
C ALA A 265 66.19 -28.61 32.14
N ARG A 266 67.03 -29.57 31.75
CA ARG A 266 67.21 -30.82 32.51
C ARG A 266 68.49 -30.72 33.33
N GLY A 267 68.34 -30.37 34.61
CA GLY A 267 69.43 -30.46 35.59
C GLY A 267 69.91 -31.91 35.76
N PRO A 268 71.14 -32.14 36.25
CA PRO A 268 71.73 -33.46 36.36
C PRO A 268 70.99 -34.32 37.41
N LEU A 269 71.01 -35.64 37.17
CA LEU A 269 70.60 -36.71 38.09
C LEU A 269 71.37 -36.67 39.42
#